data_AF-Q0UWP2-F1
#
_entry.id   AF-Q0UWP2-F1
#
_cell.length_a   1.000
_cell.length_b   1.000
_cell.length_c   1.000
_cell.angle_alpha   90.00
_cell.angle_beta   90.00
_cell.angle_gamma   90.00
#
_symmetry.space_group_name_H-M   'P 1'
#
loop_
_entity.id
_entity.type
_entity.pdbx_description
1 polymer ?
#
loop_
_entity_poly.entity_id
_entity_poly.type
_entity_poly.pdbx_seq_one_letter_code
_entity_poly.pdbx_strand_id
1 'polypeptide(L)'
;MRRDDFSDSVWLCSEVLSAIGSKPPVRAPKAPVTHTALTKFTVSNENPKRQDTAATGTGTSVVKNTSLDKQEEADLQVSRAASDAHLIIWRQHRYFILNRCIASGEVFSAISLKLALQKKAFEHQARLEIKVQAAHRITENMVAHEHLPSTCNEKYKNTYVGIHSRGLWELTSTQLWKDLEGATCWDQARWTPGGHMYIHTVDGLSTIYIDIGRRTFDIVAVALPKHIHTQPISCKLRCFETKSDVSVNLTFLAKGFVKVHMPALAIIQLDSGCKILPLMETVVELVGAHMDGSD
;
A
#
# COMPACT_ATOMS: atom_id res chain seq x y z
N MET A 1 3.27 30.56 9.69
CA MET A 1 2.98 29.85 10.95
C MET A 1 1.48 30.05 11.24
N ARG A 2 0.62 29.14 10.76
CA ARG A 2 -0.83 29.22 10.99
C ARG A 2 -1.19 28.41 12.23
N ARG A 3 -1.99 29.00 13.11
CA ARG A 3 -2.53 28.44 14.36
C ARG A 3 -3.84 27.74 14.04
N ASP A 4 -3.85 26.41 13.89
CA ASP A 4 -5.10 25.63 13.85
C ASP A 4 -5.00 24.24 14.55
N ASP A 5 -3.90 23.91 15.24
CA ASP A 5 -3.66 22.55 15.78
C ASP A 5 -4.14 22.30 17.24
N PHE A 6 -4.97 23.17 17.83
CA PHE A 6 -5.38 23.04 19.25
C PHE A 6 -6.84 22.61 19.48
N SER A 7 -7.59 22.24 18.44
CA SER A 7 -9.00 21.86 18.58
C SER A 7 -9.25 20.41 19.04
N ASP A 8 -8.28 19.51 18.88
CA ASP A 8 -8.49 18.07 19.14
C ASP A 8 -8.19 17.64 20.59
N SER A 9 -7.56 18.50 21.40
CA SER A 9 -7.22 18.17 22.79
C SER A 9 -8.40 18.25 23.76
N VAL A 10 -9.47 18.97 23.41
CA VAL A 10 -10.62 19.18 24.30
C VAL A 10 -11.66 18.05 24.16
N TRP A 11 -11.72 17.38 23.01
CA TRP A 11 -12.62 16.24 22.79
C TRP A 11 -12.19 14.96 23.52
N LEU A 12 -10.90 14.81 23.84
CA LEU A 12 -10.33 13.62 24.49
C LEU A 12 -10.76 13.42 25.95
N CYS A 13 -11.19 14.48 26.65
CA CYS A 13 -11.61 14.36 28.06
C CYS A 13 -13.10 14.04 28.25
N SER A 14 -13.96 14.29 27.26
CA SER A 14 -15.43 14.17 27.43
C SER A 14 -15.93 12.74 27.23
N GLU A 15 -15.40 12.01 26.24
CA GLU A 15 -15.90 10.66 25.92
C GLU A 15 -15.39 9.57 26.87
N VAL A 16 -14.27 9.79 27.58
CA VAL A 16 -13.68 8.77 28.47
C VAL A 16 -14.37 8.76 29.84
N LEU A 17 -14.96 9.86 30.28
CA LEU A 17 -15.67 9.93 31.57
C LEU A 17 -17.09 9.34 31.52
N SER A 18 -17.69 9.18 30.34
CA SER A 18 -19.01 8.55 30.20
C SER A 18 -18.96 7.01 30.16
N ALA A 19 -17.79 6.42 29.87
CA ALA A 19 -17.63 4.97 29.69
C ALA A 19 -17.34 4.19 31.00
N ILE A 20 -17.13 4.87 32.13
CA ILE A 20 -16.71 4.23 33.40
C ILE A 20 -17.92 3.77 34.26
N GLY A 21 -19.16 4.06 33.85
CA GLY A 21 -20.33 3.84 34.70
C GLY A 21 -21.49 3.09 34.05
N SER A 22 -21.36 1.80 33.72
CA SER A 22 -22.50 0.85 33.76
C SER A 22 -22.10 -0.62 33.61
N LYS A 23 -22.55 -1.46 34.55
CA LYS A 23 -22.48 -2.93 34.55
C LYS A 23 -23.57 -3.57 33.63
N PRO A 24 -23.45 -4.87 33.27
CA PRO A 24 -24.12 -5.48 32.11
C PRO A 24 -25.51 -6.06 32.41
N PRO A 25 -26.23 -6.55 31.38
CA PRO A 25 -26.56 -7.98 31.44
C PRO A 25 -26.58 -8.76 30.10
N VAL A 26 -26.42 -10.07 30.31
CA VAL A 26 -26.62 -11.28 29.52
C VAL A 26 -27.92 -11.32 28.67
N ARG A 27 -27.83 -11.77 27.40
CA ARG A 27 -28.62 -12.89 26.82
C ARG A 27 -28.30 -13.13 25.33
N ALA A 28 -28.04 -14.39 24.96
CA ALA A 28 -28.21 -14.91 23.60
C ALA A 28 -29.71 -15.04 23.29
N PRO A 29 -30.17 -15.01 22.02
CA PRO A 29 -30.21 -16.26 21.23
C PRO A 29 -30.21 -16.16 19.68
N LYS A 30 -29.88 -17.32 19.07
CA LYS A 30 -30.42 -17.98 17.85
C LYS A 30 -30.35 -17.32 16.46
N ALA A 31 -29.79 -18.11 15.53
CA ALA A 31 -29.90 -18.05 14.07
C ALA A 31 -31.38 -18.09 13.59
N PRO A 32 -31.72 -17.71 12.33
CA PRO A 32 -31.56 -18.69 11.23
C PRO A 32 -31.52 -18.15 9.77
N VAL A 33 -31.35 -19.13 8.85
CA VAL A 33 -31.84 -19.25 7.45
C VAL A 33 -31.14 -18.49 6.31
N THR A 34 -30.56 -19.32 5.45
CA THR A 34 -30.19 -19.19 4.02
C THR A 34 -31.31 -18.73 3.09
N HIS A 35 -30.98 -17.86 2.14
CA HIS A 35 -31.64 -17.84 0.83
C HIS A 35 -30.63 -17.66 -0.32
N THR A 36 -30.65 -18.63 -1.22
CA THR A 36 -29.99 -18.69 -2.51
C THR A 36 -30.73 -17.82 -3.51
N ALA A 37 -30.03 -16.99 -4.29
CA ALA A 37 -30.59 -16.35 -5.47
C ALA A 37 -29.64 -16.54 -6.67
N LEU A 38 -30.10 -17.36 -7.61
CA LEU A 38 -29.59 -17.50 -8.97
C LEU A 38 -30.00 -16.27 -9.79
N THR A 39 -29.09 -15.73 -10.59
CA THR A 39 -29.45 -14.84 -11.71
C THR A 39 -28.80 -15.35 -12.99
N LYS A 40 -29.66 -15.74 -13.94
CA LYS A 40 -29.33 -16.08 -15.32
C LYS A 40 -29.06 -14.78 -16.09
N PHE A 41 -27.98 -14.72 -16.86
CA PHE A 41 -27.79 -13.73 -17.91
C PHE A 41 -28.04 -14.40 -19.27
N THR A 42 -29.01 -13.86 -20.00
CA THR A 42 -29.30 -14.19 -21.40
C THR A 42 -28.58 -13.21 -22.31
N VAL A 43 -27.89 -13.75 -23.31
CA VAL A 43 -27.29 -13.04 -24.44
C VAL A 43 -28.37 -12.82 -25.50
N SER A 44 -28.49 -11.60 -26.02
CA SER A 44 -29.06 -11.37 -27.35
C SER A 44 -28.27 -10.30 -28.08
N ASN A 45 -27.95 -10.66 -29.31
CA ASN A 45 -27.08 -10.03 -30.28
C ASN A 45 -27.99 -9.54 -31.40
N GLU A 46 -28.06 -8.24 -31.69
CA GLU A 46 -28.60 -7.77 -32.97
C GLU A 46 -27.79 -6.59 -33.51
N ASN A 47 -27.45 -6.76 -34.77
CA ASN A 47 -26.71 -5.88 -35.67
C ASN A 47 -27.76 -5.22 -36.58
N PRO A 48 -27.54 -3.99 -37.08
CA PRO A 48 -27.75 -3.83 -38.52
C PRO A 48 -26.71 -2.96 -39.24
N LYS A 49 -26.56 -3.28 -40.53
CA LYS A 49 -25.64 -2.69 -41.52
C LYS A 49 -26.09 -1.31 -42.04
N ARG A 50 -25.07 -0.47 -42.29
CA ARG A 50 -24.79 0.49 -43.41
C ARG A 50 -25.92 1.33 -44.04
N GLN A 51 -25.64 2.65 -44.19
CA GLN A 51 -25.38 3.27 -45.51
C GLN A 51 -24.79 4.70 -45.40
N ASP A 52 -24.05 5.08 -46.44
CA ASP A 52 -23.19 6.27 -46.61
C ASP A 52 -23.95 7.60 -46.83
N THR A 53 -23.35 8.74 -46.45
CA THR A 53 -23.18 9.92 -47.33
C THR A 53 -22.29 10.99 -46.66
N ALA A 54 -21.39 11.58 -47.45
CA ALA A 54 -20.54 12.70 -47.08
C ALA A 54 -21.26 14.03 -47.36
N ALA A 55 -21.19 14.99 -46.43
CA ALA A 55 -21.30 16.41 -46.72
C ALA A 55 -20.64 17.25 -45.62
N THR A 56 -19.85 18.21 -46.10
CA THR A 56 -19.01 19.19 -45.41
C THR A 56 -19.82 20.06 -44.44
N GLY A 57 -19.34 20.18 -43.20
CA GLY A 57 -19.86 21.13 -42.22
C GLY A 57 -18.79 21.43 -41.18
N THR A 58 -18.21 22.63 -41.26
CA THR A 58 -17.36 23.26 -40.25
C THR A 58 -18.02 23.20 -38.87
N GLY A 59 -17.65 22.20 -38.09
CA GLY A 59 -17.95 22.10 -36.67
C GLY A 59 -16.64 22.14 -35.90
N THR A 60 -16.39 23.25 -35.21
CA THR A 60 -15.35 23.37 -34.20
C THR A 60 -15.54 22.25 -33.19
N SER A 61 -14.70 21.22 -33.27
CA SER A 61 -14.75 20.07 -32.37
C SER A 61 -14.33 20.50 -30.98
N VAL A 62 -15.32 20.90 -30.17
CA VAL A 62 -15.20 20.94 -28.71
C VAL A 62 -15.42 19.52 -28.22
N VAL A 63 -14.45 18.63 -28.45
CA VAL A 63 -14.42 17.29 -27.88
C VAL A 63 -13.00 16.98 -27.44
N LYS A 64 -12.59 17.57 -26.31
CA LYS A 64 -11.34 17.16 -25.64
C LYS A 64 -11.22 17.45 -24.13
N ASN A 65 -12.29 17.89 -23.46
CA ASN A 65 -12.21 18.19 -22.02
C ASN A 65 -12.90 17.15 -21.13
N THR A 66 -13.85 16.36 -21.66
CA THR A 66 -14.64 15.42 -20.86
C THR A 66 -13.87 14.18 -20.38
N SER A 67 -12.74 13.83 -20.99
CA SER A 67 -11.92 12.68 -20.57
C SER A 67 -10.92 13.02 -19.48
N LEU A 68 -10.39 14.25 -19.47
CA LEU A 68 -9.45 14.73 -18.46
C LEU A 68 -10.16 14.99 -17.13
N ASP A 69 -11.32 15.67 -17.16
CA ASP A 69 -12.10 15.97 -15.96
C ASP A 69 -12.59 14.68 -15.26
N LYS A 70 -12.96 13.65 -16.05
CA LYS A 70 -13.36 12.33 -15.51
C LYS A 70 -12.20 11.55 -14.88
N GLN A 71 -10.99 11.72 -15.40
CA GLN A 71 -9.80 11.05 -14.87
C GLN A 71 -9.33 11.72 -13.58
N GLU A 72 -9.38 13.05 -13.52
CA GLU A 72 -9.07 13.81 -12.30
C GLU A 72 -10.09 13.52 -11.17
N GLU A 73 -11.38 13.40 -11.50
CA GLU A 73 -12.41 13.04 -10.52
C GLU A 73 -12.23 11.59 -9.98
N ALA A 74 -11.88 10.64 -10.85
CA ALA A 74 -11.54 9.28 -10.45
C ALA A 74 -10.25 9.20 -9.61
N ASP A 75 -9.29 10.08 -9.89
CA ASP A 75 -8.06 10.24 -9.11
C ASP A 75 -8.34 10.77 -7.69
N LEU A 76 -9.17 11.80 -7.59
CA LEU A 76 -9.63 12.34 -6.33
C LEU A 76 -10.44 11.31 -5.51
N GLN A 77 -11.33 10.55 -6.15
CA GLN A 77 -12.16 9.57 -5.45
C GLN A 77 -11.33 8.43 -4.86
N VAL A 78 -10.33 7.92 -5.58
CA VAL A 78 -9.45 6.86 -5.05
C VAL A 78 -8.49 7.39 -4.00
N SER A 79 -7.97 8.62 -4.15
CA SER A 79 -7.18 9.24 -3.08
C SER A 79 -8.00 9.42 -1.80
N ARG A 80 -9.29 9.75 -1.89
CA ARG A 80 -10.19 9.84 -0.72
C ARG A 80 -10.44 8.47 -0.09
N ALA A 81 -10.77 7.46 -0.89
CA ALA A 81 -10.99 6.11 -0.40
C ALA A 81 -9.74 5.51 0.28
N ALA A 82 -8.55 5.75 -0.28
CA ALA A 82 -7.29 5.37 0.34
C ALA A 82 -7.08 6.09 1.68
N SER A 83 -7.31 7.41 1.71
CA SER A 83 -7.23 8.20 2.94
C SER A 83 -8.15 7.68 4.04
N ASP A 84 -9.40 7.33 3.71
CA ASP A 84 -10.36 6.79 4.67
C ASP A 84 -9.92 5.41 5.20
N ALA A 85 -9.39 4.55 4.35
CA ALA A 85 -8.85 3.25 4.76
C ALA A 85 -7.66 3.39 5.73
N HIS A 86 -6.71 4.29 5.45
CA HIS A 86 -5.59 4.55 6.35
C HIS A 86 -6.06 5.10 7.70
N LEU A 87 -7.08 5.96 7.71
CA LEU A 87 -7.66 6.51 8.94
C LEU A 87 -8.32 5.43 9.81
N ILE A 88 -8.99 4.44 9.20
CA ILE A 88 -9.54 3.28 9.92
C ILE A 88 -8.42 2.47 10.57
N ILE A 89 -7.37 2.14 9.82
CA ILE A 89 -6.22 1.37 10.33
C ILE A 89 -5.56 2.11 11.51
N TRP A 90 -5.33 3.43 11.37
CA TRP A 90 -4.74 4.22 12.45
C TRP A 90 -5.61 4.26 13.70
N ARG A 91 -6.93 4.42 13.55
CA ARG A 91 -7.86 4.41 14.70
C ARG A 91 -7.82 3.08 15.45
N GLN A 92 -7.80 1.97 14.72
CA GLN A 92 -7.66 0.64 15.28
C GLN A 92 -6.34 0.49 16.04
N HIS A 93 -5.21 0.80 15.40
CA HIS A 93 -3.88 0.77 16.03
C HIS A 93 -3.82 1.60 17.32
N ARG A 94 -4.29 2.85 17.25
CA ARG A 94 -4.33 3.77 18.41
C ARG A 94 -5.12 3.17 19.57
N TYR A 95 -6.29 2.59 19.30
CA TYR A 95 -7.13 1.98 20.33
C TYR A 95 -6.39 0.84 21.05
N PHE A 96 -5.70 -0.03 20.32
CA PHE A 96 -4.96 -1.13 20.91
C PHE A 96 -3.77 -0.69 21.75
N ILE A 97 -2.96 0.25 21.25
CA ILE A 97 -1.83 0.80 22.00
C ILE A 97 -2.31 1.46 23.29
N LEU A 98 -3.37 2.25 23.22
CA LEU A 98 -3.94 2.94 24.39
C LEU A 98 -4.36 1.92 25.46
N ASN A 99 -5.16 0.93 25.08
CA ASN A 99 -5.63 -0.10 26.02
C ASN A 99 -4.49 -0.90 26.64
N ARG A 100 -3.49 -1.29 25.83
CA ARG A 100 -2.31 -2.03 26.31
C ARG A 100 -1.50 -1.21 27.31
N CYS A 101 -1.21 0.05 26.98
CA CYS A 101 -0.40 0.92 27.84
C CYS A 101 -1.13 1.27 29.14
N ILE A 102 -2.46 1.45 29.10
CA ILE A 102 -3.27 1.61 30.31
C ILE A 102 -3.21 0.34 31.16
N ALA A 103 -3.36 -0.84 30.56
CA ALA A 103 -3.30 -2.11 31.28
C ALA A 103 -1.92 -2.38 31.91
N SER A 104 -0.84 -1.90 31.30
CA SER A 104 0.53 -1.99 31.85
C SER A 104 0.88 -0.87 32.84
N GLY A 105 -0.02 0.08 33.10
CA GLY A 105 0.20 1.18 34.03
C GLY A 105 1.17 2.26 33.52
N GLU A 106 1.35 2.40 32.20
CA GLU A 106 2.17 3.46 31.64
C GLU A 106 1.58 4.86 31.91
N VAL A 107 2.45 5.83 32.16
CA VAL A 107 2.04 7.23 32.39
C VAL A 107 1.51 7.83 31.08
N PHE A 108 0.40 8.57 31.16
CA PHE A 108 -0.29 9.14 29.99
C PHE A 108 0.61 9.98 29.07
N SER A 109 1.59 10.71 29.61
CA SER A 109 2.56 11.48 28.82
C SER A 109 3.44 10.59 27.94
N ALA A 110 3.86 9.42 28.45
CA ALA A 110 4.63 8.44 27.69
C ALA A 110 3.78 7.80 26.58
N ILE A 111 2.52 7.48 26.87
CA ILE A 111 1.55 6.97 25.88
C ILE A 111 1.35 7.99 24.76
N SER A 112 1.15 9.26 25.12
CA SER A 112 0.95 10.34 24.15
C SER A 112 2.16 10.53 23.23
N LEU A 113 3.38 10.51 23.78
CA LEU A 113 4.60 10.60 22.98
C LEU A 113 4.77 9.40 22.05
N LYS A 114 4.52 8.18 22.55
CA LYS A 114 4.58 6.94 21.76
C LYS A 114 3.61 6.99 20.58
N LEU A 115 2.35 7.36 20.83
CA LEU A 115 1.33 7.51 19.78
C LEU A 115 1.69 8.61 18.78
N ALA A 116 2.26 9.74 19.22
CA ALA A 116 2.66 10.82 18.32
C ALA A 116 3.78 10.40 17.34
N LEU A 117 4.79 9.68 17.85
CA LEU A 117 5.89 9.16 17.02
C LEU A 117 5.39 8.12 16.01
N GLN A 118 4.57 7.18 16.47
CA GLN A 118 3.97 6.16 15.60
C GLN A 118 3.02 6.77 14.57
N LYS A 119 2.24 7.81 14.94
CA LYS A 119 1.35 8.53 14.01
C LYS A 119 2.15 9.17 12.88
N LYS A 120 3.25 9.84 13.21
CA LYS A 120 4.13 10.48 12.23
C LYS A 120 4.68 9.45 11.22
N ALA A 121 5.10 8.29 11.69
CA ALA A 121 5.56 7.21 10.83
C ALA A 121 4.41 6.65 9.96
N PHE A 122 3.26 6.36 10.56
CA PHE A 122 2.09 5.86 9.85
C PHE A 122 1.65 6.81 8.73
N GLU A 123 1.56 8.11 9.01
CA GLU A 123 1.21 9.13 8.02
C GLU A 123 2.23 9.21 6.88
N HIS A 124 3.52 9.03 7.17
CA HIS A 124 4.54 8.97 6.13
C HIS A 124 4.28 7.79 5.18
N GLN A 125 4.04 6.60 5.72
CA GLN A 125 3.74 5.39 4.93
C GLN A 125 2.45 5.54 4.12
N ALA A 126 1.38 6.06 4.73
CA ALA A 126 0.11 6.32 4.03
C ALA A 126 0.29 7.27 2.84
N ARG A 127 1.11 8.33 3.00
CA ARG A 127 1.42 9.24 1.88
C ARG A 127 2.20 8.56 0.77
N LEU A 128 3.13 7.66 1.11
CA LEU A 128 3.88 6.87 0.12
C LEU A 128 2.95 5.94 -0.66
N GLU A 129 2.02 5.25 0.00
CA GLU A 129 1.02 4.40 -0.65
C GLU A 129 0.16 5.15 -1.65
N ILE A 130 -0.33 6.34 -1.29
CA ILE A 130 -1.08 7.21 -2.22
C ILE A 130 -0.22 7.61 -3.43
N LYS A 131 1.05 7.98 -3.22
CA LYS A 131 1.97 8.31 -4.32
C LYS A 131 2.20 7.11 -5.25
N VAL A 132 2.33 5.91 -4.70
CA VAL A 132 2.54 4.68 -5.47
C VAL A 132 1.29 4.30 -6.26
N GLN A 133 0.08 4.51 -5.71
CA GLN A 133 -1.16 4.34 -6.46
C GLN A 133 -1.23 5.30 -7.65
N ALA A 134 -0.87 6.57 -7.47
CA ALA A 134 -0.78 7.53 -8.56
C ALA A 134 0.27 7.12 -9.61
N ALA A 135 1.44 6.64 -9.17
CA ALA A 135 2.49 6.13 -10.07
C ALA A 135 2.03 4.90 -10.86
N HIS A 136 1.22 4.03 -10.27
CA HIS A 136 0.65 2.87 -10.95
C HIS A 136 -0.20 3.29 -12.15
N ARG A 137 -1.11 4.25 -11.95
CA ARG A 137 -1.97 4.80 -13.02
C ARG A 137 -1.18 5.48 -14.13
N ILE A 138 -0.18 6.28 -13.75
CA ILE A 138 0.73 6.91 -14.71
C ILE A 138 1.41 5.82 -15.56
N THR A 139 1.86 4.73 -14.92
CA THR A 139 2.50 3.60 -15.61
C THR A 139 1.53 2.89 -16.55
N GLU A 140 0.30 2.62 -16.12
CA GLU A 140 -0.76 2.03 -16.96
C GLU A 140 -1.03 2.89 -18.21
N ASN A 141 -1.19 4.20 -18.04
CA ASN A 141 -1.39 5.13 -19.15
C ASN A 141 -0.19 5.15 -20.12
N MET A 142 1.04 5.12 -19.61
CA MET A 142 2.26 5.09 -20.43
C MET A 142 2.36 3.80 -21.26
N VAL A 143 2.05 2.65 -20.64
CA VAL A 143 2.07 1.34 -21.30
C VAL A 143 0.97 1.25 -22.36
N ALA A 144 -0.27 1.66 -22.03
CA ALA A 144 -1.42 1.58 -22.93
C ALA A 144 -1.29 2.44 -24.19
N HIS A 145 -0.51 3.53 -24.12
CA HIS A 145 -0.29 4.42 -25.25
C HIS A 145 1.01 4.16 -26.02
N GLU A 146 1.73 3.06 -25.73
CA GLU A 146 3.05 2.74 -26.32
C GLU A 146 4.07 3.89 -26.21
N HIS A 147 3.89 4.81 -25.25
CA HIS A 147 4.81 5.92 -25.00
C HIS A 147 6.02 5.48 -24.15
N LEU A 148 6.43 4.22 -24.27
CA LEU A 148 7.66 3.70 -23.71
C LEU A 148 8.77 3.99 -24.73
N PRO A 149 9.59 5.04 -24.54
CA PRO A 149 10.66 5.30 -25.48
C PRO A 149 11.60 4.08 -25.47
N SER A 150 11.75 3.49 -26.66
CA SER A 150 12.68 2.37 -26.95
C SER A 150 14.15 2.77 -26.76
N THR A 151 14.42 4.05 -26.49
CA THR A 151 15.74 4.61 -26.25
C THR A 151 15.74 5.42 -24.95
N CYS A 152 16.80 5.23 -24.16
CA CYS A 152 17.10 5.95 -22.93
C CYS A 152 17.40 7.43 -23.21
N ASN A 153 16.37 8.22 -23.56
CA ASN A 153 16.47 9.68 -23.65
C ASN A 153 16.47 10.27 -22.24
N GLU A 154 17.37 11.21 -21.95
CA GLU A 154 17.53 11.85 -20.64
C GLU A 154 16.26 12.52 -20.10
N LYS A 155 15.32 12.91 -20.96
CA LYS A 155 13.98 13.41 -20.58
C LYS A 155 13.11 12.36 -19.86
N TYR A 156 13.47 11.08 -19.99
CA TYR A 156 12.72 9.90 -19.55
C TYR A 156 13.50 9.05 -18.54
N LYS A 157 14.46 9.64 -17.81
CA LYS A 157 15.08 9.01 -16.63
C LYS A 157 14.06 8.42 -15.64
N ASN A 158 12.80 8.86 -15.70
CA ASN A 158 11.66 8.42 -14.88
C ASN A 158 10.88 7.19 -15.40
N THR A 159 11.13 6.71 -16.62
CA THR A 159 10.49 5.50 -17.22
C THR A 159 11.48 4.38 -17.53
N TYR A 160 12.77 4.68 -17.56
CA TYR A 160 13.80 3.66 -17.43
C TYR A 160 13.78 3.16 -15.99
N VAL A 161 13.77 1.83 -15.77
CA VAL A 161 14.19 1.36 -14.45
C VAL A 161 15.67 1.73 -14.42
N GLY A 162 15.99 2.88 -13.82
CA GLY A 162 17.33 3.40 -13.66
C GLY A 162 18.14 2.51 -12.74
N ILE A 163 18.29 1.23 -13.11
CA ILE A 163 19.12 0.26 -12.41
C ILE A 163 20.58 0.58 -12.78
N HIS A 164 21.03 1.76 -12.36
CA HIS A 164 22.43 2.18 -12.44
C HIS A 164 23.21 1.37 -11.42
N SER A 165 23.50 0.09 -11.70
CA SER A 165 24.29 -0.83 -10.88
C SER A 165 23.81 -1.09 -9.44
N ARG A 166 23.11 -0.16 -8.77
CA ARG A 166 22.70 -0.16 -7.37
C ARG A 166 21.46 0.73 -7.20
N GLY A 167 20.43 0.24 -6.53
CA GLY A 167 19.26 1.04 -6.15
C GLY A 167 18.74 0.60 -4.78
N LEU A 168 18.24 1.55 -3.98
CA LEU A 168 17.70 1.31 -2.64
C LEU A 168 16.28 1.86 -2.57
N TRP A 169 15.34 1.07 -2.06
CA TRP A 169 13.95 1.45 -1.86
C TRP A 169 13.58 1.26 -0.40
N GLU A 170 12.93 2.26 0.19
CA GLU A 170 12.23 2.09 1.46
C GLU A 170 10.92 1.33 1.18
N LEU A 171 10.67 0.23 1.88
CA LEU A 171 9.45 -0.58 1.77
C LEU A 171 8.54 -0.34 2.97
N THR A 172 7.26 -0.05 2.71
CA THR A 172 6.29 0.28 3.75
C THR A 172 4.92 -0.32 3.45
N SER A 173 4.12 -0.54 4.50
CA SER A 173 2.72 -0.93 4.37
C SER A 173 1.93 -0.59 5.63
N THR A 174 0.90 0.23 5.49
CA THR A 174 -0.07 0.58 6.52
C THR A 174 -0.86 -0.66 6.94
N GLN A 175 -1.08 -1.61 6.02
CA GLN A 175 -1.77 -2.88 6.32
C GLN A 175 -1.03 -3.71 7.38
N LEU A 176 0.30 -3.64 7.44
CA LEU A 176 1.08 -4.33 8.47
C LEU A 176 0.80 -3.81 9.89
N TRP A 177 0.37 -2.55 10.06
CA TRP A 177 -0.03 -2.04 11.39
C TRP A 177 -1.30 -2.72 11.89
N LYS A 178 -2.19 -3.12 10.99
CA LYS A 178 -3.38 -3.91 11.31
C LYS A 178 -3.01 -5.37 11.53
N ASP A 179 -2.11 -5.93 10.71
CA ASP A 179 -1.80 -7.37 10.75
C ASP A 179 -0.89 -7.75 11.93
N LEU A 180 -0.08 -6.82 12.43
CA LEU A 180 0.78 -7.00 13.61
C LEU A 180 0.07 -6.66 14.92
N GLU A 181 -1.26 -6.78 14.96
CA GLU A 181 -2.06 -6.46 16.14
C GLU A 181 -1.58 -7.23 17.39
N GLY A 182 -1.11 -6.48 18.40
CA GLY A 182 -0.65 -7.02 19.67
C GLY A 182 0.84 -7.35 19.72
N ALA A 183 1.59 -7.13 18.63
CA ALA A 183 3.02 -7.39 18.59
C ALA A 183 3.76 -6.66 19.72
N THR A 184 4.68 -7.35 20.37
CA THR A 184 5.57 -6.83 21.43
C THR A 184 6.51 -5.74 20.92
N CYS A 185 6.83 -5.73 19.62
CA CYS A 185 7.64 -4.67 19.02
C CYS A 185 6.97 -3.28 19.11
N TRP A 186 5.66 -3.22 19.29
CA TRP A 186 4.91 -1.98 19.48
C TRP A 186 5.26 -1.20 20.74
N ASP A 187 5.82 -1.87 21.74
CA ASP A 187 6.25 -1.22 22.98
C ASP A 187 7.41 -0.24 22.71
N GLN A 188 8.11 -0.39 21.59
CA GLN A 188 9.14 0.52 21.13
C GLN A 188 8.53 1.71 20.38
N ALA A 189 8.72 2.92 20.93
CA ALA A 189 8.16 4.14 20.35
C ALA A 189 8.65 4.48 18.93
N ARG A 190 9.83 3.97 18.54
CA ARG A 190 10.42 4.18 17.19
C ARG A 190 10.19 3.01 16.24
N TRP A 191 9.49 1.97 16.69
CA TRP A 191 9.22 0.83 15.81
C TRP A 191 8.17 1.20 14.76
N THR A 192 8.46 0.81 13.52
CA THR A 192 7.60 1.01 12.35
C THR A 192 7.67 -0.25 11.50
N PRO A 193 6.55 -0.83 11.06
CA PRO A 193 6.57 -1.97 10.16
C PRO A 193 7.03 -1.51 8.77
N GLY A 194 7.97 -2.26 8.19
CA GLY A 194 8.59 -1.90 6.92
C GLY A 194 9.99 -2.48 6.80
N GLY A 195 10.69 -2.05 5.77
CA GLY A 195 11.96 -2.62 5.39
C GLY A 195 12.65 -1.85 4.28
N HIS A 196 13.64 -2.47 3.66
CA HIS A 196 14.33 -1.94 2.50
C HIS A 196 14.46 -3.01 1.43
N MET A 197 14.42 -2.60 0.17
CA MET A 197 14.83 -3.41 -0.96
C MET A 197 16.08 -2.80 -1.57
N TYR A 198 17.09 -3.61 -1.82
CA TYR A 198 18.30 -3.22 -2.50
C TYR A 198 18.51 -4.09 -3.74
N ILE A 199 18.76 -3.46 -4.88
CA ILE A 199 19.03 -4.15 -6.14
C ILE A 199 20.44 -3.80 -6.57
N HIS A 200 21.26 -4.81 -6.85
CA HIS A 200 22.61 -4.66 -7.39
C HIS A 200 22.72 -5.38 -8.72
N THR A 201 23.17 -4.70 -9.77
CA THR A 201 23.27 -5.27 -11.14
C THR A 201 24.71 -5.28 -11.61
N VAL A 202 25.16 -6.44 -12.09
CA VAL A 202 26.47 -6.70 -12.69
C VAL A 202 26.25 -7.47 -13.98
N ASP A 203 26.83 -7.00 -15.09
CA ASP A 203 26.76 -7.65 -16.42
C ASP A 203 25.33 -8.02 -16.89
N GLY A 204 24.35 -7.17 -16.55
CA GLY A 204 22.94 -7.37 -16.92
C GLY A 204 22.17 -8.34 -16.03
N LEU A 205 22.82 -8.94 -15.03
CA LEU A 205 22.22 -9.80 -14.02
C LEU A 205 22.10 -9.05 -12.70
N SER A 206 20.92 -9.14 -12.08
CA SER A 206 20.62 -8.42 -10.85
C SER A 206 20.55 -9.36 -9.66
N THR A 207 21.06 -8.91 -8.52
CA THR A 207 20.85 -9.49 -7.21
C THR A 207 19.89 -8.58 -6.46
N ILE A 208 18.86 -9.16 -5.87
CA ILE A 208 17.84 -8.44 -5.11
C ILE A 208 17.95 -8.89 -3.66
N TYR A 209 18.03 -7.92 -2.76
CA TYR A 209 17.99 -8.11 -1.32
C TYR A 209 16.75 -7.39 -0.78
N ILE A 210 16.01 -8.04 0.10
CA ILE A 210 14.87 -7.44 0.82
C ILE A 210 15.07 -7.68 2.30
N ASP A 211 15.19 -6.59 3.06
CA ASP A 211 15.31 -6.61 4.52
C ASP A 211 14.01 -6.14 5.13
N ILE A 212 13.34 -6.99 5.90
CA ILE A 212 12.10 -6.62 6.61
C ILE A 212 12.20 -7.10 8.06
N GLY A 213 12.19 -6.15 8.99
CA GLY A 213 12.37 -6.43 10.41
C GLY A 213 13.72 -7.10 10.70
N ARG A 214 13.68 -8.40 11.03
CA ARG A 214 14.87 -9.22 11.33
C ARG A 214 15.15 -10.29 10.26
N ARG A 215 14.46 -10.22 9.12
CA ARG A 215 14.60 -11.20 8.04
C ARG A 215 15.20 -10.54 6.82
N THR A 216 16.16 -11.23 6.22
CA THR A 216 16.77 -10.87 4.95
C THR A 216 16.41 -11.92 3.91
N PHE A 217 15.98 -11.47 2.74
CA PHE A 217 15.63 -12.30 1.60
C PHE A 217 16.51 -11.96 0.43
N ASP A 218 17.03 -12.95 -0.28
CA ASP A 218 17.88 -12.72 -1.45
C ASP A 218 17.53 -13.60 -2.66
N ILE A 219 17.84 -13.07 -3.83
CA ILE A 219 17.88 -13.83 -5.07
C ILE A 219 19.02 -13.28 -5.94
N VAL A 220 19.80 -14.18 -6.52
CA VAL A 220 20.97 -13.85 -7.34
C VAL A 220 20.66 -14.13 -8.81
N ALA A 221 21.27 -13.35 -9.70
CA ALA A 221 21.25 -13.55 -11.15
C ALA A 221 19.85 -13.48 -11.79
N VAL A 222 19.04 -12.51 -11.39
CA VAL A 222 17.73 -12.22 -11.97
C VAL A 222 17.86 -11.25 -13.14
N ALA A 223 17.25 -11.60 -14.27
CA ALA A 223 17.04 -10.67 -15.37
C ALA A 223 15.86 -9.75 -15.04
N LEU A 224 16.15 -8.48 -14.78
CA LEU A 224 15.12 -7.46 -14.57
C LEU A 224 14.71 -6.83 -15.91
N PRO A 225 13.45 -6.42 -16.07
CA PRO A 225 13.02 -5.74 -17.28
C PRO A 225 13.75 -4.41 -17.42
N LYS A 226 14.14 -4.09 -18.66
CA LYS A 226 14.83 -2.83 -18.98
C LYS A 226 13.92 -1.59 -18.84
N HIS A 227 12.61 -1.80 -18.86
CA HIS A 227 11.60 -0.77 -18.83
C HIS A 227 10.59 -1.04 -17.71
N ILE A 228 9.98 0.03 -17.18
CA ILE A 228 8.85 -0.10 -16.26
C ILE A 228 7.71 -0.87 -16.93
N HIS A 229 7.02 -1.69 -16.16
CA HIS A 229 5.92 -2.50 -16.66
C HIS A 229 4.92 -2.76 -15.53
N THR A 230 3.63 -2.82 -15.87
CA THR A 230 2.56 -3.07 -14.89
C THR A 230 2.44 -4.54 -14.52
N GLN A 231 2.86 -5.46 -15.40
CA GLN A 231 2.90 -6.87 -15.05
C GLN A 231 3.98 -7.15 -13.99
N PRO A 232 3.64 -7.93 -12.96
CA PRO A 232 4.58 -8.32 -11.93
C PRO A 232 5.63 -9.31 -12.46
N ILE A 233 6.84 -9.20 -11.93
CA ILE A 233 7.91 -10.18 -12.07
C ILE A 233 7.81 -11.13 -10.87
N SER A 234 7.47 -12.38 -11.14
CA SER A 234 7.50 -13.43 -10.11
C SER A 234 8.91 -13.96 -9.93
N CYS A 235 9.42 -13.91 -8.70
CA CYS A 235 10.71 -14.48 -8.32
C CYS A 235 10.57 -15.28 -7.02
N LYS A 236 11.56 -16.13 -6.73
CA LYS A 236 11.64 -16.88 -5.47
C LYS A 236 12.85 -16.38 -4.70
N LEU A 237 12.63 -15.63 -3.63
CA LEU A 237 13.72 -15.21 -2.75
C LEU A 237 13.94 -16.24 -1.65
N ARG A 238 15.19 -16.47 -1.30
CA ARG A 238 15.57 -17.32 -0.18
C ARG A 238 15.69 -16.47 1.08
N CYS A 239 15.03 -16.89 2.16
CA CYS A 239 15.22 -16.27 3.46
C CYS A 239 16.55 -16.71 4.08
N PHE A 240 17.38 -15.77 4.53
CA PHE A 240 18.67 -16.06 5.12
C PHE A 240 18.52 -16.81 6.45
N GLU A 241 17.53 -16.46 7.28
CA GLU A 241 17.36 -17.00 8.63
C GLU A 241 16.75 -18.41 8.59
N THR A 242 15.68 -18.61 7.82
CA THR A 242 14.94 -19.88 7.79
C THR A 242 15.41 -20.82 6.69
N LYS A 243 16.21 -20.32 5.73
CA LYS A 243 16.64 -21.03 4.52
C LYS A 243 15.49 -21.46 3.59
N SER A 244 14.27 -20.98 3.84
CA SER A 244 13.08 -21.28 3.04
C SER A 244 12.94 -20.32 1.85
N ASP A 245 12.43 -20.83 0.75
CA ASP A 245 12.10 -20.02 -0.43
C ASP A 245 10.70 -19.41 -0.29
N VAL A 246 10.58 -18.15 -0.71
CA VAL A 246 9.35 -17.37 -0.68
C VAL A 246 9.09 -16.80 -2.07
N SER A 247 7.92 -17.09 -2.61
CA SER A 247 7.47 -16.48 -3.87
C SER A 247 7.11 -15.02 -3.64
N VAL A 248 7.66 -14.14 -4.47
CA VAL A 248 7.45 -12.69 -4.40
C VAL A 248 7.18 -12.15 -5.79
N ASN A 249 6.26 -11.19 -5.86
CA ASN A 249 5.97 -10.46 -7.09
C ASN A 249 6.47 -9.02 -6.96
N LEU A 250 7.26 -8.59 -7.94
CA LEU A 250 7.82 -7.24 -8.02
C LEU A 250 7.23 -6.50 -9.21
N THR A 251 6.66 -5.32 -8.98
CA THR A 251 6.18 -4.44 -10.06
C THR A 251 6.92 -3.11 -9.98
N PHE A 252 7.74 -2.81 -10.98
CA PHE A 252 8.44 -1.54 -11.08
C PHE A 252 7.59 -0.51 -11.81
N LEU A 253 7.35 0.61 -11.15
CA LEU A 253 6.47 1.68 -11.61
C LEU A 253 7.29 2.91 -12.00
N ALA A 254 6.64 3.83 -12.73
CA ALA A 254 7.22 5.13 -13.06
C ALA A 254 7.70 5.88 -11.80
N LYS A 255 8.67 6.78 -11.98
CA LYS A 255 9.22 7.65 -10.92
C LYS A 255 9.90 6.89 -9.77
N GLY A 256 10.45 5.71 -10.05
CA GLY A 256 11.23 4.95 -9.08
C GLY A 256 10.40 4.31 -7.97
N PHE A 257 9.09 4.11 -8.17
CA PHE A 257 8.26 3.37 -7.22
C PHE A 257 8.27 1.88 -7.53
N VAL A 258 8.05 1.07 -6.49
CA VAL A 258 7.92 -0.38 -6.60
C VAL A 258 6.73 -0.86 -5.80
N LYS A 259 6.07 -1.92 -6.26
CA LYS A 259 5.17 -2.75 -5.45
C LYS A 259 5.82 -4.12 -5.25
N VAL A 260 5.74 -4.63 -4.04
CA VAL A 260 6.29 -5.91 -3.63
C VAL A 260 5.18 -6.70 -2.94
N HIS A 261 4.75 -7.81 -3.54
CA HIS A 261 3.78 -8.71 -2.92
C HIS A 261 4.50 -9.92 -2.34
N MET A 262 4.34 -10.15 -1.04
CA MET A 262 4.94 -11.27 -0.33
C MET A 262 3.93 -11.93 0.61
N PRO A 263 4.06 -13.24 0.89
CA PRO A 263 3.29 -13.89 1.94
C PRO A 263 3.50 -13.23 3.31
N ALA A 264 2.42 -12.96 4.03
CA ALA A 264 2.45 -12.32 5.35
C ALA A 264 3.32 -13.10 6.35
N LEU A 265 3.28 -14.44 6.32
CA LEU A 265 4.13 -15.30 7.17
C LEU A 265 5.63 -15.13 6.93
N ALA A 266 6.03 -14.71 5.73
CA ALA A 266 7.43 -14.43 5.45
C ALA A 266 7.88 -13.15 6.18
N ILE A 267 6.99 -12.17 6.31
CA ILE A 267 7.29 -10.87 6.92
C ILE A 267 7.08 -10.88 8.44
N ILE A 268 5.93 -11.40 8.86
CA ILE A 268 5.45 -11.34 10.23
C ILE A 268 6.07 -12.48 11.02
N GLN A 269 6.99 -12.13 11.90
CA GLN A 269 7.35 -13.03 13.00
C GLN A 269 6.21 -12.98 14.01
N LEU A 270 5.53 -14.11 14.19
CA LEU A 270 4.62 -14.30 15.32
C LEU A 270 5.46 -14.15 16.60
N ASP A 271 5.31 -13.02 17.27
CA ASP A 271 5.73 -12.91 18.66
C ASP A 271 4.57 -13.35 19.58
N SER A 272 4.86 -13.50 20.87
CA SER A 272 3.88 -13.99 21.85
C SER A 272 2.68 -13.06 22.04
N GLY A 273 2.70 -11.85 21.49
CA GLY A 273 1.63 -10.86 21.58
C GLY A 273 0.78 -10.73 20.32
N CYS A 274 1.28 -11.13 19.14
CA CYS A 274 0.53 -11.09 17.90
C CYS A 274 -0.68 -12.02 17.93
N LYS A 275 -1.86 -11.53 17.53
CA LYS A 275 -2.96 -12.41 17.17
C LYS A 275 -2.55 -13.26 15.96
N ILE A 276 -2.74 -14.57 16.06
CA ILE A 276 -2.61 -15.50 14.93
C ILE A 276 -3.80 -15.23 14.00
N LEU A 277 -3.66 -14.27 13.09
CA LEU A 277 -4.54 -14.14 11.93
C LEU A 277 -4.36 -15.38 11.03
N PRO A 278 -5.27 -15.67 10.07
CA PRO A 278 -5.05 -16.69 9.05
C PRO A 278 -3.95 -16.23 8.07
N LEU A 279 -2.71 -16.16 8.58
CA LEU A 279 -1.53 -15.63 7.91
C LEU A 279 -1.04 -16.54 6.78
N MET A 280 -1.48 -17.82 6.79
CA MET A 280 -1.02 -18.85 5.85
C MET A 280 -1.27 -18.50 4.37
N GLU A 281 -2.33 -17.77 4.07
CA GLU A 281 -2.70 -17.39 2.70
C GLU A 281 -2.68 -15.88 2.45
N THR A 282 -2.43 -15.08 3.50
CA THR A 282 -2.48 -13.62 3.36
C THR A 282 -1.26 -13.14 2.60
N VAL A 283 -1.47 -12.38 1.53
CA VAL A 283 -0.42 -11.68 0.79
C VAL A 283 -0.43 -10.22 1.19
N VAL A 284 0.72 -9.69 1.58
CA VAL A 284 0.92 -8.28 1.92
C VAL A 284 1.44 -7.56 0.68
N GLU A 285 0.81 -6.45 0.32
CA GLU A 285 1.39 -5.45 -0.59
C GLU A 285 2.25 -4.49 0.23
N LEU A 286 3.55 -4.50 -0.03
CA LEU A 286 4.47 -3.46 0.36
C LEU A 286 4.63 -2.51 -0.82
N VAL A 287 4.57 -1.22 -0.54
CA VAL A 287 4.95 -0.20 -1.52
C VAL A 287 6.36 0.28 -1.21
N GLY A 288 7.10 0.67 -2.23
CA GLY A 288 8.40 1.27 -2.03
C GLY A 288 8.71 2.45 -2.91
N ALA A 289 9.51 3.35 -2.37
CA ALA A 289 9.98 4.56 -3.04
C ALA A 289 11.51 4.55 -3.10
N HIS A 290 12.08 4.87 -4.27
CA HIS A 290 13.52 4.92 -4.43
C HIS A 290 14.12 6.00 -3.53
N MET A 291 15.17 5.63 -2.80
CA MET A 291 15.92 6.50 -1.91
C MET A 291 17.07 7.16 -2.68
N ASP A 292 16.74 7.95 -3.71
CA ASP A 292 17.73 8.87 -4.26
C ASP A 292 17.83 10.10 -3.36
N GLY A 293 19.06 10.45 -2.98
CA GLY A 293 19.37 11.59 -2.10
C GLY A 293 19.16 12.96 -2.75
N SER A 294 18.00 13.20 -3.36
CA SER A 294 17.65 14.50 -3.96
C SER A 294 16.13 14.69 -3.99
N ASP A 295 15.63 15.34 -2.94
CA ASP A 295 14.89 16.61 -3.05
C ASP A 295 15.40 17.55 -1.93
#